data_AF-A0A5M3Y0Z3-F1
#
_entry.id   AF-A0A5M3Y0Z3-F1
#
_cell.length_a   1.000
_cell.length_b   1.000
_cell.length_c   1.000
_cell.angle_alpha   90.00
_cell.angle_beta   90.00
_cell.angle_gamma   90.00
#
_symmetry.space_group_name_H-M   'P 1'
#
loop_
_entity.id
_entity.type
_entity.pdbx_description
1 polymer ?
#
loop_
_entity_poly.entity_id
_entity_poly.type
_entity_poly.pdbx_seq_one_letter_code
_entity_poly.pdbx_strand_id
1 'polypeptide(L)' 'MRWEGGMSELVTAIDHLAAEDPSELPRGLLAEQLVELHWQMARLQAQIARRTSVRPPGGEREYN' A
#
# COMPACT_ATOMS: atom_id res chain seq x y z
N MET A 1 14.87 7.29 -2.22
CA MET A 1 13.72 6.36 -2.20
C MET A 1 12.50 7.10 -2.72
N ARG A 2 12.02 6.73 -3.90
CA ARG A 2 10.97 7.47 -4.63
C ARG A 2 9.61 6.85 -4.30
N TRP A 3 8.78 7.57 -3.55
CA TRP A 3 7.38 7.20 -3.24
C TRP A 3 6.57 6.82 -4.49
N GLU A 4 6.91 7.45 -5.61
CA GLU A 4 6.34 7.15 -6.92
C GLU A 4 6.47 5.67 -7.28
N GLY A 5 7.55 4.97 -6.91
CA GLY A 5 7.75 3.56 -7.25
C GLY A 5 6.74 2.64 -6.57
N GLY A 6 6.69 2.66 -5.23
CA GLY A 6 5.81 1.75 -4.49
C GLY A 6 4.31 2.06 -4.64
N MET A 7 3.94 3.32 -4.83
CA MET A 7 2.55 3.68 -5.13
C MET A 7 2.17 3.32 -6.57
N SER A 8 3.09 3.51 -7.54
CA SER A 8 2.87 3.08 -8.93
C SER A 8 2.78 1.57 -9.05
N GLU A 9 3.60 0.80 -8.31
CA GLU A 9 3.55 -0.67 -8.28
C GLU A 9 2.19 -1.17 -7.77
N LEU A 10 1.67 -0.57 -6.69
CA LEU A 10 0.37 -0.93 -6.15
C LEU A 10 -0.78 -0.59 -7.10
N VAL A 11 -0.73 0.58 -7.75
CA VAL A 11 -1.76 0.98 -8.75
C VAL A 11 -1.77 0.00 -9.91
N THR A 12 -0.61 -0.34 -10.47
CA THR A 12 -0.51 -1.34 -11.55
C THR A 12 -1.06 -2.70 -11.14
N ALA A 13 -0.79 -3.17 -9.92
CA ALA A 13 -1.31 -4.44 -9.43
C ALA A 13 -2.83 -4.43 -9.27
N ILE A 14 -3.42 -3.32 -8.82
CA ILE A 14 -4.87 -3.15 -8.72
C ILE A 14 -5.51 -3.11 -10.12
N ASP A 15 -4.94 -2.35 -11.04
CA ASP A 15 -5.45 -2.24 -12.41
C ASP A 15 -5.42 -3.60 -13.13
N HIS A 16 -4.35 -4.38 -12.92
CA HIS A 16 -4.24 -5.73 -13.44
C HIS A 16 -5.36 -6.64 -12.90
N LEU A 17 -5.57 -6.64 -11.58
CA LEU A 17 -6.61 -7.47 -10.95
C LEU A 17 -8.02 -7.03 -11.35
N ALA A 18 -8.24 -5.73 -11.55
CA ALA A 18 -9.52 -5.17 -11.96
C ALA A 18 -9.88 -5.46 -13.42
N ALA A 19 -8.87 -5.73 -14.27
CA ALA A 19 -9.05 -6.08 -15.67
C ALA A 19 -9.34 -7.58 -15.88
N GLU A 20 -9.12 -8.43 -14.87
CA GLU A 20 -9.34 -9.87 -14.93
C GLU A 20 -10.77 -10.25 -14.51
N ASP A 21 -11.35 -11.29 -15.14
CA ASP A 21 -12.55 -11.96 -14.63
C ASP A 21 -12.13 -13.04 -13.61
N PRO A 22 -12.46 -12.89 -12.31
CA PRO A 22 -12.08 -13.86 -11.29
C PRO A 22 -12.68 -15.26 -11.50
N SER A 23 -13.77 -15.38 -12.27
CA SER A 23 -14.42 -16.65 -12.57
C SER A 23 -13.68 -17.45 -13.65
N GLU A 24 -12.86 -16.78 -14.47
CA GLU A 24 -12.05 -17.37 -15.53
C GLU A 24 -10.62 -17.71 -15.06
N LEU A 25 -10.20 -17.19 -13.90
CA LEU A 25 -8.87 -17.42 -13.34
C LEU A 25 -8.78 -18.75 -12.58
N PRO A 26 -7.67 -19.52 -12.74
CA PRO A 26 -7.34 -20.60 -11.83
C PRO A 26 -7.25 -20.08 -10.39
N ARG A 27 -7.93 -20.73 -9.45
CA ARG A 27 -7.99 -20.29 -8.05
C ARG A 27 -6.62 -20.12 -7.39
N GLY A 28 -5.64 -20.93 -7.78
CA GLY A 28 -4.26 -20.81 -7.30
C GLY A 28 -3.61 -19.50 -7.75
N LEU A 29 -3.79 -19.12 -9.01
CA LEU A 29 -3.26 -17.88 -9.57
C LEU A 29 -3.90 -16.66 -8.91
N LEU A 30 -5.22 -16.67 -8.74
CA LEU A 30 -5.94 -15.59 -8.03
C LEU A 30 -5.44 -15.45 -6.58
N ALA A 31 -5.17 -16.57 -5.89
CA ALA A 31 -4.64 -16.53 -4.53
C ALA A 31 -3.23 -15.92 -4.47
N GLU A 32 -2.35 -16.26 -5.42
CA GLU A 32 -1.01 -15.68 -5.52
C GLU A 32 -1.06 -14.16 -5.77
N GLN A 33 -1.90 -13.72 -6.70
CA GLN A 33 -2.08 -12.30 -7.01
C GLN A 33 -2.61 -11.52 -5.80
N LEU A 34 -3.58 -12.08 -5.06
CA LEU A 34 -4.12 -11.47 -3.85
C LEU A 34 -3.09 -11.40 -2.71
N VAL A 35 -2.24 -12.42 -2.57
CA VAL A 35 -1.14 -12.41 -1.59
C VAL A 35 -0.12 -11.32 -1.92
N GLU A 36 0.27 -11.19 -3.18
CA GLU A 36 1.19 -10.14 -3.62
C GLU A 36 0.61 -8.74 -3.38
N LEU A 37 -0.66 -8.53 -3.75
CA LEU A 37 -1.37 -7.28 -3.51
C LEU A 37 -1.40 -6.93 -2.00
N HIS A 38 -1.65 -7.93 -1.15
CA HIS A 38 -1.62 -7.74 0.31
C HIS A 38 -0.25 -7.25 0.81
N TRP A 39 0.84 -7.83 0.32
CA TRP A 39 2.19 -7.42 0.70
C TRP A 39 2.53 -6.00 0.24
N GLN A 40 2.15 -5.64 -0.99
CA GLN A 40 2.35 -4.28 -1.50
C GLN A 40 1.59 -3.25 -0.66
N MET A 41 0.33 -3.54 -0.28
CA MET A 41 -0.45 -2.69 0.63
C MET A 41 0.21 -2.56 2.01
N ALA A 42 0.63 -3.67 2.62
CA ALA A 42 1.27 -3.65 3.93
C ALA A 42 2.58 -2.83 3.93
N ARG A 43 3.35 -2.95 2.84
CA ARG A 43 4.58 -2.16 2.65
C ARG A 43 4.28 -0.67 2.48
N LEU A 44 3.23 -0.30 1.75
CA LEU A 44 2.83 1.10 1.62
C LEU A 44 2.34 1.66 2.95
N GLN A 45 1.52 0.91 3.69
CA GLN A 45 1.05 1.28 5.03
C GLN A 45 2.21 1.51 6.01
N ALA A 46 3.22 0.64 6.00
CA ALA A 46 4.42 0.81 6.81
C ALA A 46 5.21 2.08 6.43
N GLN A 47 5.28 2.43 5.15
CA GLN A 47 5.89 3.68 4.69
C GLN A 47 5.10 4.92 5.12
N ILE A 48 3.77 4.87 5.04
CA ILE A 48 2.89 5.95 5.53
C ILE A 48 3.07 6.12 7.04
N ALA A 49 3.00 5.04 7.81
CA ALA A 49 3.12 5.06 9.26
C ALA A 49 4.46 5.67 9.73
N ARG A 50 5.58 5.31 9.09
CA ARG A 50 6.90 5.90 9.37
C ARG A 50 6.96 7.41 9.13
N ARG A 51 6.16 7.93 8.20
CA ARG A 51 6.11 9.36 7.87
C ARG A 51 5.15 10.12 8.79
N THR A 52 4.01 9.52 9.12
CA THR A 52 3.00 10.14 9.98
C THR A 52 3.37 10.08 11.45
N SER A 53 4.15 9.07 11.89
CA SER A 53 4.60 8.99 13.29
C SER A 53 5.65 10.05 13.66
N VAL A 54 6.17 10.82 12.69
CA VAL A 54 7.15 11.90 12.90
C VAL A 54 6.48 13.26 13.14
N ARG A 55 5.15 13.34 13.26
CA ARG A 55 4.49 14.55 13.80
C ARG A 55 4.16 14.37 15.29
N PRO A 56 5.08 14.72 16.22
CA PRO A 56 4.67 14.89 17.60
C PRO A 56 3.64 16.04 17.68
N PRO A 57 2.57 15.91 18.48
CA PRO A 57 1.76 17.06 18.86
C PRO A 57 2.55 17.87 19.89
N GLY A 58 3.58 18.55 19.43
CA GLY A 58 4.44 19.43 20.21
C GLY A 58 4.48 20.80 19.59
N GLY A 59 3.32 21.35 19.26
CA GLY A 59 3.18 22.81 19.14
C GLY A 59 3.29 23.36 20.54
N GLU A 60 4.40 24.05 20.79
CA GLU A 60 4.71 24.83 21.99
C GLU A 60 3.45 25.43 22.61
N ARG A 61 3.05 24.90 23.76
CA ARG A 61 2.30 25.68 24.73
C ARG A 61 3.33 26.28 25.67
N GLU A 62 3.80 27.47 25.31
CA GLU A 62 4.29 28.44 26.27
C GLU A 62 3.23 28.57 27.37
N TYR A 63 3.56 28.07 28.56
CA TYR A 63 2.89 28.46 29.78
C TYR A 63 3.90 29.29 30.57
N ASN A 64 3.68 30.62 30.53
CA ASN A 64 4.26 31.72 31.32
C ASN A 64 5.78 31.81 31.48
#